data_AF-A0A9E2FXI6-F1
#
_entry.id   AF-A0A9E2FXI6-F1
#
_cell.length_a   1.000
_cell.length_b   1.000
_cell.length_c   1.000
_cell.angle_alpha   90.00
_cell.angle_beta   90.00
_cell.angle_gamma   90.00
#
_symmetry.space_group_name_H-M   'P 1'
#
loop_
_entity.id
_entity.type
_entity.pdbx_description
1 polymer ?
#
loop_
_entity_poly.entity_id
_entity_poly.type
_entity_poly.pdbx_seq_one_letter_code
_entity_poly.pdbx_strand_id
1 'polypeptide(L)' 'MRITEIPYIRKKHHELQQDIFSRQSIGSRANCPACHSSAEQGVYEDDLVKIPE' A
#
# COMPACT_ATOMS: atom_id res chain seq x y z
N MET A 1 14.55 4.53 -9.67
CA MET A 1 14.44 3.72 -8.44
C MET A 1 13.10 4.03 -7.80
N ARG A 2 12.27 3.02 -7.49
CA ARG A 2 10.95 3.22 -6.83
C ARG A 2 10.90 2.53 -5.47
N ILE A 3 10.27 3.15 -4.49
CA ILE A 3 10.07 2.58 -3.14
C ILE A 3 9.31 1.24 -3.23
N THR A 4 8.30 1.18 -4.11
CA THR A 4 7.46 0.00 -4.32
C THR A 4 8.21 -1.22 -4.87
N GLU A 5 9.40 -1.01 -5.44
CA GLU A 5 10.26 -2.06 -6.00
C GLU A 5 11.25 -2.62 -4.96
N ILE A 6 11.40 -1.97 -3.79
CA ILE A 6 12.28 -2.45 -2.70
C ILE A 6 11.82 -3.85 -2.25
N PRO A 7 12.74 -4.84 -2.13
CA PRO A 7 12.37 -6.22 -1.78
C PRO A 7 11.53 -6.35 -0.51
N TYR A 8 11.85 -5.55 0.52
CA TYR A 8 11.07 -5.50 1.76
C TYR A 8 9.62 -5.05 1.53
N ILE A 9 9.41 -3.99 0.73
CA ILE A 9 8.06 -3.47 0.42
C ILE A 9 7.30 -4.45 -0.48
N ARG A 10 7.96 -5.18 -1.37
CA ARG A 10 7.33 -6.27 -2.14
C ARG A 10 6.90 -7.42 -1.23
N LYS A 11 7.78 -7.84 -0.32
CA LYS A 11 7.48 -8.88 0.68
C LYS A 11 6.35 -8.46 1.60
N LYS A 12 6.27 -7.21 2.08
CA LYS A 12 5.17 -6.79 2.96
C LYS A 12 3.78 -6.81 2.33
N HIS A 13 3.70 -6.77 1.00
CA HIS A 13 2.43 -6.74 0.27
C HIS A 13 2.20 -8.00 -0.58
N HIS A 14 2.97 -9.07 -0.37
CA HIS A 14 2.94 -10.24 -1.26
C HIS A 14 1.63 -11.03 -1.18
N GLU A 15 0.87 -10.88 -0.09
CA GLU A 15 -0.42 -11.53 0.14
C GLU A 15 -1.58 -10.78 -0.56
N LEU A 16 -1.33 -9.56 -1.05
CA LEU A 16 -2.33 -8.77 -1.76
C LEU A 16 -2.35 -9.13 -3.24
N GLN A 17 -3.55 -9.35 -3.77
CA GLN A 17 -3.76 -9.52 -5.19
C GLN A 17 -3.42 -8.23 -5.95
N GLN A 18 -2.92 -8.36 -7.18
CA GLN A 18 -2.42 -7.20 -7.94
C GLN A 18 -3.53 -6.23 -8.36
N ASP A 19 -4.74 -6.73 -8.56
CA ASP A 19 -5.94 -5.98 -8.94
C ASP A 19 -6.39 -4.99 -7.86
N ILE A 20 -6.10 -5.26 -6.58
CA ILE A 20 -6.33 -4.32 -5.47
C ILE A 20 -5.69 -2.97 -5.80
N PHE A 21 -4.45 -2.96 -6.30
CA PHE A 21 -3.75 -1.71 -6.61
C PHE A 21 -4.32 -0.97 -7.83
N SER A 22 -5.18 -1.61 -8.61
CA SER A 22 -5.85 -1.02 -9.78
C SER A 22 -7.24 -0.48 -9.45
N ARG A 23 -7.75 -0.67 -8.22
CA ARG A 23 -9.02 -0.07 -7.77
C ARG A 23 -8.98 1.44 -7.91
N GLN A 24 -10.10 2.06 -8.29
CA GLN A 24 -10.17 3.50 -8.52
C GLN A 24 -9.85 4.32 -7.25
N SER A 25 -10.21 3.80 -6.07
CA SER A 25 -9.93 4.42 -4.76
C SER A 25 -8.45 4.38 -4.37
N ILE A 26 -7.67 3.45 -4.94
CA ILE A 26 -6.24 3.28 -4.65
C ILE A 26 -5.40 3.91 -5.78
N GLY A 27 -5.77 3.63 -7.02
CA GLY A 27 -5.16 4.11 -8.26
C GLY A 27 -3.83 3.45 -8.60
N SER A 28 -2.94 3.30 -7.60
CA SER A 28 -1.71 2.53 -7.76
C SER A 28 -1.06 2.17 -6.43
N ARG A 29 -0.15 1.20 -6.46
CA ARG A 29 0.73 0.82 -5.36
C ARG A 29 1.65 1.94 -4.85
N ALA A 30 1.76 3.05 -5.59
CA ALA A 30 2.51 4.23 -5.16
C ALA A 30 1.71 5.17 -4.25
N ASN A 31 0.39 5.00 -4.17
CA ASN A 31 -0.49 5.80 -3.32
C ASN A 31 -0.59 5.18 -1.91
N CYS A 32 0.52 5.22 -1.16
CA CYS A 32 0.60 4.64 0.19
C CYS A 32 -0.54 5.09 1.12
N PRO A 33 -0.92 6.39 1.14
CA PRO A 33 -1.98 6.89 2.01
C PRO A 33 -3.37 6.34 1.71
N ALA A 34 -3.62 5.81 0.50
CA ALA A 34 -4.92 5.20 0.17
C ALA A 34 -5.24 4.01 1.06
N CYS A 35 -4.22 3.24 1.45
CA CYS A 35 -4.39 2.09 2.35
C CYS A 35 -3.87 2.34 3.77
N HIS A 36 -2.78 3.09 3.89
CA HIS A 36 -2.16 3.48 5.15
C HIS A 36 -2.51 4.94 5.47
N SER A 37 -3.68 5.19 6.06
CA SER A 37 -4.16 6.58 6.27
C SER A 37 -3.24 7.46 7.12
N SER A 38 -2.37 6.86 7.94
CA SER A 38 -1.35 7.54 8.76
C SER A 38 0.05 7.54 8.14
N ALA A 39 0.20 7.19 6.86
CA ALA A 39 1.47 7.13 6.15
C ALA A 39 2.25 8.46 6.17
N GLU A 40 1.54 9.60 6.12
CA GLU A 40 2.15 10.94 6.19
C GLU A 40 2.80 11.23 7.54
N GLN A 41 2.39 10.51 8.59
CA GLN A 41 2.97 10.57 9.93
C GLN A 41 4.08 9.52 10.11
N GLY A 42 4.39 8.75 9.07
CA GLY A 42 5.38 7.67 9.10
C GLY A 42 4.87 6.36 9.74
N VAL A 43 3.57 6.23 9.99
CA VAL A 43 2.98 5.05 10.64
C VAL A 43 2.45 4.09 9.58
N TYR A 44 2.94 2.85 9.60
CA TYR A 44 2.61 1.79 8.63
C TYR A 44 2.20 0.47 9.30
N GLU A 45 1.75 0.53 10.56
CA GLU A 45 1.30 -0.63 11.32
C GLU A 45 0.16 -1.35 10.60
N ASP A 46 0.26 -2.68 10.50
CA ASP A 46 -0.65 -3.51 9.73
C ASP A 46 -2.09 -3.41 10.27
N ASP A 47 -2.26 -3.25 11.59
CA ASP A 47 -3.56 -3.08 12.27
C ASP A 47 -4.32 -1.79 11.89
N LEU A 48 -3.62 -0.80 11.33
CA LEU A 48 -4.20 0.47 10.91
C LEU A 48 -4.50 0.53 9.41
N VAL A 49 -4.19 -0.54 8.67
CA VAL A 49 -4.40 -0.62 7.22
C VAL A 49 -5.88 -0.80 6.92
N LYS A 50 -6.36 -0.06 5.93
CA LYS A 50 -7.69 -0.25 5.34
C LYS A 50 -7.54 -0.39 3.84
N ILE A 51 -8.15 -1.41 3.25
CA ILE A 51 -8.15 -1.56 1.79
C ILE A 51 -9.49 -1.03 1.28
N PRO A 52 -9.55 0.19 0.70
CA PRO A 52 -10.79 0.72 0.16
C PRO A 52 -11.19 -0.02 -1.13
N GLU A 53 -12.49 -0.03 -1.41
CA GLU A 53 -13.08 -0.58 -2.64
C GLU A 53 -12.95 0.40 -3.81
#